data_AF-A0AAD3XN63-F1
#
_entry.id   AF-A0AAD3XN63-F1
#
_cell.length_a   1.000
_cell.length_b   1.000
_cell.length_c   1.000
_cell.angle_alpha   90.00
_cell.angle_beta   90.00
_cell.angle_gamma   90.00
#
_symmetry.space_group_name_H-M   'P 1'
#
loop_
_entity.id
_entity.type
_entity.pdbx_description
1 polymer ?
#
loop_
_entity_poly.entity_id
_entity_poly.type
_entity_poly.pdbx_seq_one_letter_code
_entity_poly.pdbx_strand_id
1 'polypeptide(L)'
;MLQAVYTPPPAPLVKPPLHTVPPKGPAPPVKPPATPVKPYVPPPKAPAPPGKPYTPPPPTVSAPPLNPYPPPKPPTPPPTPYRPPVKKEDCVPLCEQRCRLHSRKRLCVRACSTCCTRCRCVPPGTYGNREVCGKCYTDMTTHNNRIKCP
;
A
#
# COMPACT_ATOMS: atom_id res chain seq x y z
N MET A 1 -65.21 12.81 -40.66
CA MET A 1 -64.99 12.10 -39.37
C MET A 1 -64.68 10.63 -39.67
N LEU A 2 -63.44 10.28 -40.02
CA LEU A 2 -62.99 8.89 -40.04
C LEU A 2 -61.63 8.88 -39.33
N GLN A 3 -61.65 8.50 -38.04
CA GLN A 3 -60.43 8.28 -37.27
C GLN A 3 -59.89 6.90 -37.65
N ALA A 4 -58.77 6.87 -38.35
CA ALA A 4 -58.01 5.64 -38.57
C ALA A 4 -57.40 5.21 -37.24
N VAL A 5 -57.95 4.16 -36.64
CA VAL A 5 -57.38 3.48 -35.48
C VAL A 5 -56.08 2.80 -35.90
N TYR A 6 -54.95 3.41 -35.55
CA TYR A 6 -53.63 2.82 -35.74
C TYR A 6 -53.40 1.73 -34.69
N THR A 7 -53.50 0.46 -35.11
CA THR A 7 -53.08 -0.69 -34.32
C THR A 7 -51.58 -0.93 -34.53
N PRO A 8 -50.74 -0.83 -33.48
CA PRO A 8 -49.32 -1.13 -33.61
C PRO A 8 -49.11 -2.64 -33.86
N PRO A 9 -48.11 -3.03 -34.66
CA PRO A 9 -47.80 -4.43 -34.90
C PRO A 9 -47.32 -5.14 -33.62
N PRO A 10 -47.56 -6.46 -33.47
CA PRO A 10 -47.12 -7.20 -32.31
C PRO A 10 -45.59 -7.21 -32.21
N ALA A 11 -45.07 -7.00 -30.99
CA ALA A 11 -43.64 -7.03 -30.72
C ALA A 11 -43.05 -8.42 -31.05
N PRO A 12 -41.82 -8.49 -31.60
CA PRO A 12 -41.17 -9.77 -31.85
C PRO A 12 -40.88 -10.49 -30.53
N LEU A 13 -41.27 -11.76 -30.44
CA LEU A 13 -41.00 -12.63 -29.29
C LEU A 13 -39.51 -12.96 -29.24
N VAL A 14 -38.72 -12.13 -28.56
CA VAL A 14 -37.30 -12.38 -28.30
C VAL A 14 -37.22 -13.49 -27.24
N LYS A 15 -36.79 -14.70 -27.65
CA LYS A 15 -36.51 -15.79 -26.71
C LYS A 15 -35.39 -15.37 -25.76
N PRO A 16 -35.52 -15.57 -24.44
CA PRO A 16 -34.45 -15.27 -23.50
C PRO A 16 -33.21 -16.12 -23.79
N PRO A 17 -31.99 -15.60 -23.57
CA PRO A 17 -30.77 -16.37 -23.71
C PRO A 17 -30.83 -17.58 -22.77
N LEU A 18 -30.66 -18.78 -23.32
CA LEU A 18 -30.52 -19.99 -22.53
C LEU A 18 -29.21 -19.88 -21.75
N HIS A 19 -29.28 -19.59 -20.45
CA HIS A 19 -28.13 -19.64 -19.56
C HIS A 19 -27.65 -21.09 -19.47
N THR A 20 -26.64 -21.43 -20.27
CA THR A 20 -25.93 -22.70 -20.14
C THR A 20 -25.16 -22.65 -18.82
N VAL A 21 -25.63 -23.41 -17.83
CA VAL A 21 -24.92 -23.58 -16.56
C VAL A 21 -23.60 -24.30 -16.89
N PRO A 22 -22.42 -23.74 -16.58
CA PRO A 22 -21.17 -24.41 -16.85
C PRO A 22 -21.11 -25.74 -16.08
N PRO A 23 -20.58 -26.82 -16.68
CA PRO A 23 -20.43 -28.09 -15.99
C PRO A 23 -19.56 -27.87 -14.74
N LYS A 24 -20.07 -28.30 -13.59
CA LYS A 24 -19.36 -28.27 -12.32
C LYS A 24 -18.08 -29.08 -12.49
N GLY A 25 -16.94 -28.40 -12.52
CA GLY A 25 -15.63 -29.04 -12.65
C GLY A 25 -15.42 -30.09 -11.56
N PRO A 26 -14.51 -31.05 -11.78
CA PRO A 26 -14.22 -32.08 -10.79
C PRO A 26 -13.85 -31.45 -9.45
N ALA A 27 -14.34 -32.05 -8.36
CA ALA A 27 -14.04 -31.61 -7.02
C ALA A 27 -12.51 -31.50 -6.81
N PRO A 28 -12.02 -30.47 -6.10
CA PRO A 28 -10.61 -30.38 -5.80
C PRO A 28 -10.17 -31.64 -5.02
N PRO A 29 -8.92 -32.12 -5.20
CA PRO A 29 -8.40 -33.25 -4.46
C PRO A 29 -8.57 -33.01 -2.96
N VAL A 30 -9.27 -33.92 -2.30
CA VAL A 30 -9.43 -33.89 -0.85
C VAL A 30 -8.04 -34.04 -0.25
N LYS A 31 -7.57 -33.02 0.48
CA LYS A 31 -6.25 -33.05 1.14
C LYS A 31 -6.18 -34.29 2.05
N PRO A 32 -5.05 -35.02 2.09
CA PRO A 32 -4.87 -36.12 3.03
C PRO A 32 -5.09 -35.65 4.48
N PRO A 33 -5.56 -36.54 5.38
CA PRO A 33 -5.68 -36.22 6.79
C PRO A 33 -4.32 -35.79 7.35
N ALA A 34 -4.34 -34.72 8.15
CA ALA A 34 -3.15 -34.19 8.79
C ALA A 34 -2.51 -35.28 9.66
N THR A 35 -1.23 -35.56 9.42
CA THR A 35 -0.40 -36.41 10.28
C THR A 35 -0.48 -35.91 11.74
N PRO A 36 -0.43 -36.79 12.74
CA PRO A 36 -0.45 -36.39 14.15
C PRO A 36 0.66 -35.37 14.42
N VAL A 37 0.27 -34.14 14.76
CA VAL A 37 1.21 -33.07 15.07
C VAL A 37 1.85 -33.43 16.40
N LYS A 38 3.15 -33.78 16.41
CA LYS A 38 3.89 -33.97 17.66
C LYS A 38 3.73 -32.73 18.55
N PRO A 39 3.57 -32.87 19.88
CA PRO A 39 3.56 -31.74 20.80
C PRO A 39 4.82 -30.88 20.58
N TYR A 40 4.61 -29.62 20.22
CA TYR A 40 5.70 -28.68 20.01
C TYR A 40 6.36 -28.38 21.35
N VAL A 41 7.56 -28.92 21.55
CA VAL A 41 8.44 -28.50 22.64
C VAL A 41 9.22 -27.29 22.13
N PRO A 42 9.05 -26.09 22.73
CA PRO A 42 9.81 -24.94 22.32
C PRO A 42 11.31 -25.21 22.55
N PRO A 43 12.18 -24.89 21.57
CA PRO A 43 13.61 -25.03 21.77
C PRO A 43 14.08 -24.10 22.91
N PRO A 44 15.10 -24.50 23.69
CA PRO A 44 15.69 -23.62 24.68
C PRO A 44 16.17 -22.33 24.01
N LYS A 45 15.85 -21.18 24.60
CA LYS A 45 16.29 -19.87 24.11
C LYS A 45 17.82 -19.88 24.04
N ALA A 46 18.37 -19.69 22.84
CA ALA A 46 19.81 -19.51 22.67
C ALA A 46 20.27 -18.31 23.53
N PRO A 47 21.44 -18.40 24.19
CA PRO A 47 22.06 -17.24 24.82
C PRO A 47 22.22 -16.11 23.81
N ALA A 48 22.06 -14.87 24.28
CA ALA A 48 22.32 -13.70 23.45
C ALA A 48 23.73 -13.79 22.83
N PRO A 49 23.90 -13.49 21.53
CA PRO A 49 25.22 -13.48 20.93
C PRO A 49 26.11 -12.48 21.69
N PRO A 50 27.41 -12.78 21.88
CA PRO A 50 28.34 -11.82 22.45
C PRO A 50 28.26 -10.51 21.67
N GLY A 51 28.04 -9.41 22.39
CA GLY A 51 28.05 -8.08 21.79
C GLY A 51 29.34 -7.89 21.00
N LYS A 52 29.24 -7.42 19.76
CA LYS A 52 30.42 -7.06 18.97
C LYS A 52 31.26 -6.06 19.78
N PRO A 53 32.60 -6.17 19.77
CA PRO A 53 33.45 -5.19 20.42
C PRO A 53 33.07 -3.79 19.93
N TYR A 54 32.72 -2.91 20.86
CA TYR A 54 32.53 -1.50 20.57
C TYR A 54 33.88 -0.95 20.10
N THR A 55 33.97 -0.65 18.81
CA THR A 55 35.09 0.10 18.25
C THR A 55 34.75 1.58 18.43
N PRO A 56 35.60 2.37 19.12
CA PRO A 56 35.39 3.80 19.18
C PRO A 56 35.39 4.37 17.74
N PRO A 57 34.50 5.32 17.42
CA PRO A 57 34.51 5.97 16.13
C PRO A 57 35.88 6.63 15.88
N PRO A 58 36.37 6.68 14.63
CA PRO A 58 37.63 7.35 14.31
C PRO A 58 37.57 8.83 14.71
N PRO A 59 38.72 9.45 15.05
CA PRO A 59 38.77 10.89 15.30
C PRO A 59 38.23 11.63 14.08
N THR A 60 37.20 12.42 14.29
CA THR A 60 36.59 13.28 13.27
C THR A 60 37.64 14.25 12.75
N VAL A 61 38.13 14.01 11.54
CA VAL A 61 38.85 15.03 10.77
C VAL A 61 37.89 16.21 10.60
N SER A 62 38.27 17.37 11.12
CA SER A 62 37.49 18.59 11.03
C SER A 62 37.12 18.85 9.58
N ALA A 63 35.81 18.90 9.31
CA ALA A 63 35.29 19.27 8.02
C ALA A 63 35.78 20.70 7.66
N PRO A 64 36.10 20.98 6.38
CA PRO A 64 36.33 22.36 5.94
C PRO A 64 35.07 23.20 6.20
N PRO A 65 35.21 24.52 6.45
CA PRO A 65 34.08 25.36 6.83
C PRO A 65 33.01 25.32 5.75
N LEU A 66 31.82 24.86 6.14
CA LEU A 66 30.61 24.95 5.33
C LEU A 66 30.29 26.44 5.16
N ASN A 67 30.24 26.89 3.91
CA ASN A 67 29.73 28.21 3.55
C ASN A 67 28.37 28.44 4.24
N PRO A 68 28.13 29.51 5.02
CA PRO A 68 27.07 29.48 6.02
C PRO A 68 25.64 29.70 5.50
N TYR A 69 25.43 29.93 4.20
CA TYR A 69 24.10 30.30 3.70
C TYR A 69 23.77 29.65 2.35
N PRO A 70 23.07 28.49 2.33
CA PRO A 70 22.23 28.17 1.18
C PRO A 70 21.18 29.28 1.01
N PRO A 71 20.77 29.63 -0.21
CA PRO A 71 19.79 30.69 -0.44
C PRO A 71 18.51 30.40 0.35
N PRO A 72 17.89 31.42 0.99
CA PRO A 72 16.69 31.24 1.77
C PRO A 72 15.61 30.58 0.90
N LYS A 73 15.19 29.38 1.31
CA LYS A 73 14.07 28.69 0.67
C LYS A 73 12.86 29.64 0.72
N PRO A 74 12.12 29.82 -0.38
CA PRO A 74 10.95 30.69 -0.38
C PRO A 74 9.98 30.28 0.73
N PRO A 75 9.28 31.25 1.35
CA PRO A 75 8.37 31.00 2.46
C PRO A 75 7.35 29.94 2.04
N THR A 76 7.34 28.81 2.77
CA THR A 76 6.35 27.78 2.58
C THR A 76 4.96 28.39 2.78
N PRO A 77 4.03 28.26 1.82
CA PRO A 77 2.67 28.74 2.01
C PRO A 77 2.05 28.08 3.25
N PRO A 78 1.09 28.76 3.91
CA PRO A 78 0.41 28.21 5.08
C PRO A 78 -0.15 26.82 4.77
N PRO A 79 -0.21 25.91 5.76
CA PRO A 79 -0.73 24.57 5.56
C PRO A 79 -2.21 24.65 5.22
N THR A 80 -2.52 24.72 3.93
CA THR A 80 -3.86 24.49 3.43
C THR A 80 -4.26 23.06 3.79
N PRO A 81 -5.53 22.82 4.15
CA PRO A 81 -6.04 21.45 4.36
C PRO A 81 -5.95 20.60 3.07
N TYR A 82 -5.70 21.25 1.93
CA TYR A 82 -5.36 20.63 0.66
C TYR A 82 -3.83 20.61 0.48
N ARG A 83 -3.19 19.49 0.80
CA ARG A 83 -1.80 19.25 0.41
C ARG A 83 -1.77 19.06 -1.12
N PRO A 84 -0.89 19.74 -1.87
CA PRO A 84 -0.85 19.61 -3.31
C PRO A 84 -0.59 18.15 -3.70
N PRO A 85 -1.27 17.64 -4.74
CA PRO A 85 -1.13 16.25 -5.16
C PRO A 85 0.31 15.96 -5.57
N VAL A 86 0.87 14.88 -5.01
CA VAL A 86 2.20 14.36 -5.31
C VAL A 86 2.22 13.78 -6.72
N LYS A 87 3.24 14.15 -7.51
CA LYS A 87 3.46 13.55 -8.83
C LYS A 87 4.03 12.14 -8.69
N LYS A 88 3.82 11.29 -9.69
CA LYS A 88 4.21 9.86 -9.59
C LYS A 88 5.72 9.70 -9.44
N GLU A 89 6.48 10.60 -10.05
CA GLU A 89 7.95 10.61 -10.06
C GLU A 89 8.49 10.94 -8.67
N ASP A 90 7.78 11.80 -7.92
CA ASP A 90 8.16 12.23 -6.57
C ASP A 90 7.79 11.20 -5.48
N CYS A 91 6.99 10.18 -5.83
CA CYS A 91 6.56 9.16 -4.87
C CYS A 91 7.74 8.36 -4.30
N VAL A 92 8.74 8.03 -5.12
CA VAL A 92 9.88 7.19 -4.70
C VAL A 92 10.69 7.87 -3.60
N PRO A 93 11.24 9.09 -3.79
CA PRO A 93 12.03 9.74 -2.74
C PRO A 93 11.22 10.05 -1.47
N LEU A 94 9.92 10.38 -1.60
CA LEU A 94 9.06 10.59 -0.43
C LEU A 94 8.81 9.30 0.36
N CYS A 95 8.60 8.18 -0.35
CA CYS A 95 8.43 6.88 0.28
C CYS A 95 9.73 6.35 0.91
N GLU A 96 10.89 6.68 0.36
CA GLU A 96 12.17 6.37 1.00
C GLU A 96 12.32 7.08 2.36
N GLN A 97 11.91 8.36 2.44
CA GLN A 97 11.89 9.07 3.71
C GLN A 97 10.91 8.44 4.71
N ARG A 98 9.68 8.14 4.27
CA ARG A 98 8.67 7.49 5.13
C ARG A 98 9.17 6.15 5.68
N CYS A 99 9.82 5.36 4.83
CA CYS A 99 10.26 4.01 5.17
C CYS A 99 11.64 3.95 5.83
N ARG A 100 12.27 5.09 6.12
CA ARG A 100 13.67 5.16 6.58
C ARG A 100 13.92 4.35 7.87
N LEU A 101 12.97 4.33 8.79
CA LEU A 101 13.04 3.59 10.06
C LEU A 101 12.33 2.23 10.02
N HIS A 102 11.67 1.91 8.91
CA HIS A 102 10.94 0.64 8.81
C HIS A 102 11.92 -0.53 8.73
N SER A 103 11.70 -1.56 9.54
CA SER A 103 12.51 -2.79 9.56
C SER A 103 12.71 -3.44 8.18
N ARG A 104 11.70 -3.35 7.30
CA ARG A 104 11.69 -3.89 5.94
C ARG A 104 11.59 -2.77 4.91
N LYS A 105 12.62 -1.92 4.83
CA LYS A 105 12.65 -0.70 3.99
C LYS A 105 12.18 -0.93 2.56
N ARG A 106 12.74 -1.90 1.84
CA ARG A 106 12.40 -2.18 0.43
C ARG A 106 10.93 -2.58 0.23
N LEU A 107 10.36 -3.35 1.16
CA LEU A 107 8.94 -3.73 1.12
C LEU A 107 8.04 -2.53 1.45
N CYS A 108 8.41 -1.75 2.45
CA CYS A 108 7.70 -0.51 2.80
C CYS A 108 7.67 0.46 1.62
N VAL A 109 8.81 0.72 0.96
CA VAL A 109 8.88 1.66 -0.18
C VAL A 109 7.99 1.20 -1.32
N ARG A 110 7.95 -0.10 -1.63
CA ARG A 110 7.07 -0.67 -2.67
C ARG A 110 5.59 -0.52 -2.34
N ALA A 111 5.21 -0.75 -1.08
CA ALA A 111 3.83 -0.58 -0.63
C ALA A 111 3.44 0.91 -0.67
N CYS A 112 4.29 1.77 -0.12
CA CYS A 112 4.13 3.21 -0.12
C CYS A 112 4.01 3.77 -1.54
N SER A 113 4.86 3.37 -2.48
CA SER A 113 4.84 3.89 -3.86
C SER A 113 3.55 3.53 -4.59
N THR A 114 2.98 2.35 -4.29
CA THR A 114 1.67 1.96 -4.83
C THR A 114 0.56 2.84 -4.26
N CYS A 115 0.59 3.12 -2.96
CA CYS A 115 -0.38 4.00 -2.31
C CYS A 115 -0.23 5.45 -2.81
N CYS A 116 1.01 5.93 -2.99
CA CYS A 116 1.29 7.26 -3.50
C CYS A 116 0.83 7.43 -4.94
N THR A 117 1.11 6.46 -5.82
CA THR A 117 0.68 6.53 -7.22
C THR A 117 -0.85 6.60 -7.35
N ARG A 118 -1.59 5.94 -6.44
CA ARG A 118 -3.06 5.93 -6.43
C ARG A 118 -3.66 7.15 -5.75
N CYS A 119 -3.15 7.50 -4.57
CA CYS A 119 -3.72 8.54 -3.71
C CYS A 119 -3.06 9.91 -3.88
N ARG A 120 -1.98 10.00 -4.67
CA ARG A 120 -1.17 11.21 -4.90
C ARG A 120 -0.77 11.91 -3.59
N CYS A 121 -0.49 11.13 -2.55
CA CYS A 121 -0.14 11.64 -1.23
C CYS A 121 0.75 10.66 -0.48
N VAL A 122 1.78 11.19 0.18
CA VAL A 122 2.62 10.47 1.16
C VAL A 122 2.55 11.23 2.48
N PRO A 123 2.13 10.58 3.58
CA PRO A 123 2.08 11.24 4.88
C PRO A 123 3.46 11.69 5.36
N PRO A 124 3.55 12.80 6.12
CA PRO A 124 4.82 13.23 6.70
C PRO A 124 5.28 12.33 7.85
N GLY A 125 6.59 12.29 8.07
CA GLY A 125 7.23 11.47 9.12
C GLY A 125 7.46 10.01 8.69
N THR A 126 7.86 9.15 9.63
CA THR A 126 8.15 7.73 9.35
C THR A 126 7.07 6.78 9.87
N TYR A 127 6.18 7.26 10.75
CA TYR A 127 5.09 6.52 11.37
C TYR A 127 3.86 7.42 11.55
N GLY A 128 2.66 6.84 11.52
CA GLY A 128 1.41 7.57 11.74
C GLY A 128 1.06 8.57 10.62
N ASN A 129 0.26 9.58 10.98
CA ASN A 129 -0.21 10.69 10.13
C ASN A 129 -0.95 10.26 8.86
N ARG A 130 -1.48 9.03 8.83
CA ARG A 130 -2.10 8.44 7.64
C ARG A 130 -3.37 9.21 7.25
N GLU A 131 -4.06 9.74 8.24
CA GLU A 131 -5.21 10.63 8.17
C GLU A 131 -4.94 11.92 7.38
N VAL A 132 -3.68 12.38 7.31
CA VAL A 132 -3.29 13.57 6.51
C VAL A 132 -3.51 13.33 5.02
N CYS A 133 -3.36 12.09 4.55
CA CYS A 133 -3.65 11.70 3.17
C CYS A 133 -5.09 11.18 2.98
N GLY A 134 -5.92 11.27 4.02
CA GLY A 134 -7.32 10.90 4.00
C GLY A 134 -7.57 9.41 3.74
N LYS A 135 -8.85 9.13 3.40
CA LYS A 135 -9.40 7.78 3.25
C LYS A 135 -8.67 6.91 2.24
N CYS A 136 -8.19 7.49 1.14
CA CYS A 136 -7.49 6.71 0.11
C CYS A 136 -6.27 5.98 0.67
N TYR A 137 -5.49 6.65 1.53
CA TYR A 137 -4.29 6.07 2.13
C TYR A 137 -4.61 5.19 3.35
N THR A 138 -5.66 5.52 4.11
CA THR A 138 -6.05 4.78 5.31
C THR A 138 -6.78 3.48 5.00
N ASP A 139 -7.67 3.49 3.99
CA ASP A 139 -8.66 2.43 3.74
C ASP A 139 -8.18 1.43 2.68
N MET A 140 -7.02 1.68 2.07
CA MET A 140 -6.39 0.74 1.14
C MET A 140 -5.97 -0.54 1.87
N THR A 141 -6.60 -1.64 1.50
CA THR A 141 -6.33 -2.98 2.05
C THR A 141 -5.71 -3.91 1.00
N THR A 142 -5.06 -4.95 1.49
CA THR A 142 -4.67 -6.13 0.69
C THR A 142 -5.83 -7.12 0.62
N HIS A 143 -5.71 -8.17 -0.19
CA HIS A 143 -6.70 -9.24 -0.28
C HIS A 143 -7.03 -9.89 1.08
N ASN A 144 -6.12 -9.82 2.06
CA ASN A 144 -6.32 -10.37 3.40
C ASN A 144 -6.94 -9.36 4.38
N ASN A 145 -7.61 -8.31 3.90
CA ASN A 145 -8.21 -7.24 4.72
C ASN A 145 -7.23 -6.52 5.66
N ARG A 146 -5.94 -6.61 5.39
CA ARG A 146 -4.91 -5.87 6.13
C ARG A 146 -4.64 -4.56 5.45
N ILE A 147 -4.41 -3.52 6.23
CA ILE A 147 -3.92 -2.25 5.73
C ILE A 147 -2.68 -2.45 4.86
N LYS A 148 -2.74 -1.93 3.64
CA LYS A 148 -1.66 -2.03 2.65
C LYS A 148 -0.62 -0.93 2.81
N CYS A 149 -1.05 0.29 3.10
CA CYS A 149 -0.18 1.46 3.10
C CYS A 149 0.55 1.63 4.45
N PRO A 150 1.88 1.86 4.45
CA PRO A 150 2.65 2.02 5.69
C PRO A 150 2.30 3.31 6.45
#